data_AF-A0ABD0RY63-F1
#
_entry.id   AF-A0ABD0RY63-F1
#
_cell.length_a   1.000
_cell.length_b   1.000
_cell.length_c   1.000
_cell.angle_alpha   90.00
_cell.angle_beta   90.00
_cell.angle_gamma   90.00
#
_symmetry.space_group_name_H-M   'P 1'
#
loop_
_entity.id
_entity.type
_entity.pdbx_description
1 polymer ?
#
loop_
_entity_poly.entity_id
_entity_poly.type
_entity_poly.pdbx_seq_one_letter_code
_entity_poly.pdbx_strand_id
1 'polypeptide(L)'
;VASSLSSDDLVTLLTCKQRNSTIGAETWKLFFQKVAGVLEVALSAYSSKNLSDHQPESHALDAIGEVKVNNFSATQLTDVSFVADWFQGRLRPFLPAASRDFLSCLSSKNFSCDTYQVV
;
A
#
# COMPACT_ATOMS: atom_id res chain seq x y z
N VAL A 1 -7.17 -8.05 27.06
CA VAL A 1 -6.16 -8.40 26.05
C VAL A 1 -6.68 -7.97 24.69
N ALA A 2 -6.02 -7.03 24.02
CA ALA A 2 -6.40 -6.71 22.64
C ALA A 2 -5.85 -7.84 21.77
N SER A 3 -6.73 -8.59 21.10
CA SER A 3 -6.36 -9.59 20.11
C SER A 3 -5.48 -8.90 19.06
N SER A 4 -4.21 -9.31 18.91
CA SER A 4 -3.35 -8.77 17.87
C SER A 4 -3.84 -9.30 16.53
N LEU A 5 -4.21 -8.41 15.61
CA LEU A 5 -4.55 -8.80 14.24
C LEU A 5 -3.32 -9.37 13.54
N SER A 6 -3.52 -10.49 12.85
CA SER A 6 -2.49 -11.16 12.07
C SER A 6 -2.40 -10.60 10.65
N SER A 7 -1.34 -11.00 9.94
CA SER A 7 -1.20 -10.71 8.50
C SER A 7 -2.36 -11.29 7.69
N ASP A 8 -2.83 -12.49 8.02
CA ASP A 8 -3.94 -13.15 7.32
C ASP A 8 -5.28 -12.44 7.53
N ASP A 9 -5.52 -11.91 8.73
CA ASP A 9 -6.71 -11.09 9.00
C ASP A 9 -6.73 -9.85 8.10
N LEU A 10 -5.57 -9.22 7.91
CA LEU A 10 -5.41 -8.05 7.06
C LEU A 10 -5.60 -8.40 5.57
N VAL A 11 -5.01 -9.49 5.09
CA VAL A 11 -5.21 -9.97 3.72
C VAL A 11 -6.68 -10.27 3.46
N THR A 12 -7.38 -10.88 4.44
CA THR A 12 -8.80 -11.17 4.35
C THR A 12 -9.64 -9.90 4.19
N LEU A 13 -9.33 -8.85 4.96
CA LEU A 13 -9.99 -7.55 4.83
C LEU A 13 -9.74 -6.90 3.47
N LEU A 14 -8.50 -6.89 2.99
CA LEU A 14 -8.13 -6.32 1.69
C LEU A 14 -8.80 -7.09 0.52
N THR A 15 -9.01 -8.40 0.67
CA THR A 15 -9.67 -9.25 -0.33
C THR A 15 -11.19 -9.24 -0.19
N CYS A 16 -11.76 -8.60 0.83
CA CYS A 16 -13.20 -8.60 1.04
C CYS A 16 -13.90 -7.70 0.01
N LYS A 17 -14.96 -8.20 -0.63
CA LYS A 17 -15.74 -7.44 -1.59
C LYS A 17 -16.78 -6.61 -0.85
N GLN A 18 -16.43 -5.37 -0.54
CA GLN A 18 -17.37 -4.46 0.10
C GLN A 18 -18.38 -3.94 -0.92
N ARG A 19 -19.64 -4.35 -0.81
CA ARG A 19 -20.73 -3.75 -1.58
C ARG A 19 -21.19 -2.48 -0.85
N ASN A 20 -21.02 -1.33 -1.49
CA ASN A 20 -21.65 -0.05 -1.14
C ASN A 20 -21.13 0.70 0.10
N SER A 21 -19.94 0.41 0.63
CA SER A 21 -19.32 1.31 1.61
C SER A 21 -17.87 1.60 1.27
N THR A 22 -17.59 2.86 0.95
CA THR A 22 -16.23 3.38 0.79
C THR A 22 -15.66 3.64 2.19
N ILE A 23 -14.63 2.89 2.57
CA ILE A 23 -13.88 3.17 3.80
C ILE A 23 -12.96 4.37 3.51
N GLY A 24 -13.10 5.45 4.27
CA GLY A 24 -12.29 6.66 4.06
C GLY A 24 -10.81 6.45 4.39
N ALA A 25 -9.95 7.27 3.77
CA ALA A 25 -8.49 7.20 3.93
C ALA A 25 -8.04 7.30 5.40
N GLU A 26 -8.66 8.16 6.21
CA GLU A 26 -8.32 8.30 7.64
C GLU A 26 -8.61 7.03 8.45
N THR A 27 -9.69 6.30 8.12
CA THR A 27 -9.99 5.02 8.76
C THR A 27 -8.94 3.96 8.40
N TRP A 28 -8.58 3.87 7.11
CA TRP A 28 -7.50 2.99 6.65
C TRP A 28 -6.16 3.34 7.30
N LYS A 29 -5.84 4.62 7.42
CA LYS A 29 -4.60 5.13 8.02
C LYS A 29 -4.49 4.76 9.50
N LEU A 30 -5.51 5.06 10.30
CA LEU A 30 -5.55 4.67 11.72
C LEU A 30 -5.44 3.15 11.88
N PHE A 31 -6.10 2.40 11.01
CA PHE A 31 -6.04 0.95 11.00
C PHE A 31 -4.62 0.45 10.68
N PHE A 32 -3.99 0.91 9.60
CA PHE A 32 -2.64 0.52 9.21
C PHE A 32 -1.58 0.94 10.23
N GLN A 33 -1.74 2.07 10.92
CA GLN A 33 -0.90 2.44 12.05
C GLN A 33 -1.02 1.42 13.20
N LYS A 34 -2.23 0.92 13.48
CA LYS A 34 -2.45 -0.09 14.52
C LYS A 34 -1.84 -1.45 14.16
N VAL A 35 -1.85 -1.82 12.88
CA VAL A 35 -1.32 -3.10 12.37
C VAL A 35 0.05 -2.98 11.69
N ALA A 36 0.79 -1.90 11.97
CA ALA A 36 2.04 -1.58 11.27
C ALA A 36 3.07 -2.72 11.30
N GLY A 37 3.10 -3.52 12.38
CA GLY A 37 4.00 -4.66 12.54
C GLY A 37 3.73 -5.82 11.58
N VAL A 38 2.52 -5.94 11.02
CA VAL A 38 2.15 -7.01 10.07
C VAL A 38 1.81 -6.49 8.67
N LEU A 39 1.73 -5.17 8.49
CA LEU A 39 1.33 -4.53 7.24
C LEU A 39 2.17 -4.99 6.04
N GLU A 40 3.49 -4.99 6.18
CA GLU A 40 4.39 -5.34 5.07
C GLU A 40 4.25 -6.81 4.64
N VAL A 41 4.12 -7.72 5.62
CA VAL A 41 3.90 -9.15 5.37
C VAL A 41 2.55 -9.35 4.68
N ALA A 42 1.52 -8.64 5.13
CA ALA A 42 0.19 -8.73 4.55
C ALA A 42 0.14 -8.19 3.12
N LEU A 43 0.77 -7.06 2.82
CA LEU A 43 0.83 -6.52 1.46
C LEU A 43 1.57 -7.47 0.51
N SER A 44 2.63 -8.12 1.00
CA SER A 44 3.37 -9.13 0.23
C SER A 44 2.52 -10.38 -0.04
N ALA A 45 1.73 -10.83 0.94
CA ALA A 45 0.80 -11.94 0.74
C ALA A 45 -0.37 -11.55 -0.18
N TYR A 46 -0.88 -10.32 -0.06
CA TYR A 46 -1.99 -9.79 -0.85
C TYR A 46 -1.62 -9.67 -2.34
N SER A 47 -0.39 -9.26 -2.67
CA SER A 47 0.06 -9.14 -4.07
C SER A 47 0.08 -10.46 -4.84
N SER A 48 0.10 -11.59 -4.13
CA SER A 48 0.04 -12.94 -4.73
C SER A 48 -1.40 -13.45 -4.94
N LYS A 49 -2.42 -12.74 -4.45
CA LYS A 49 -3.82 -13.17 -4.58
C LYS A 49 -4.35 -12.91 -5.99
N ASN A 50 -5.33 -13.72 -6.40
CA ASN A 50 -6.07 -13.48 -7.62
C ASN A 50 -7.14 -12.40 -7.36
N LEU A 51 -6.97 -11.23 -7.97
CA LEU A 51 -7.80 -10.05 -7.77
C LEU A 51 -8.68 -9.72 -9.00
N SER A 52 -8.91 -10.69 -9.89
CA SER A 52 -9.56 -10.45 -11.20
C SER A 52 -10.94 -9.79 -11.11
N ASP A 53 -11.66 -9.99 -9.99
CA ASP A 53 -13.00 -9.43 -9.74
C ASP A 53 -13.02 -8.31 -8.69
N HIS A 54 -11.85 -7.84 -8.26
CA HIS A 54 -11.68 -6.88 -7.18
C HIS A 54 -11.38 -5.48 -7.72
N GLN A 55 -12.10 -4.48 -7.22
CA GLN A 55 -11.81 -3.09 -7.52
C GLN A 55 -10.75 -2.59 -6.53
N PRO A 56 -9.63 -2.03 -7.02
CA PRO A 56 -8.62 -1.49 -6.12
C PRO A 56 -9.18 -0.28 -5.35
N GLU A 57 -8.93 -0.24 -4.04
CA GLU A 57 -9.43 0.78 -3.12
C GLU A 57 -8.41 1.91 -3.00
N SER A 58 -8.69 3.06 -3.60
CA SER A 58 -7.77 4.21 -3.65
C SER A 58 -7.43 4.74 -2.25
N HIS A 59 -8.41 4.77 -1.35
CA HIS A 59 -8.21 5.23 0.03
C HIS A 59 -7.28 4.33 0.85
N ALA A 60 -7.25 3.02 0.54
CA ALA A 60 -6.29 2.12 1.16
C ALA A 60 -4.88 2.44 0.64
N LEU A 61 -4.71 2.70 -0.66
CA LEU A 61 -3.41 3.10 -1.22
C LEU A 61 -2.91 4.43 -0.65
N ASP A 62 -3.79 5.43 -0.55
CA ASP A 62 -3.47 6.73 0.03
C ASP A 62 -2.94 6.56 1.46
N ALA A 63 -3.66 5.78 2.27
CA ALA A 63 -3.28 5.49 3.64
C ALA A 63 -1.94 4.74 3.73
N ILE A 64 -1.67 3.74 2.86
CA ILE A 64 -0.37 3.06 2.79
C ILE A 64 0.74 4.06 2.40
N GLY A 65 0.44 4.96 1.46
CA GLY A 65 1.30 6.05 1.06
C GLY A 65 1.76 6.88 2.26
N GLU A 66 0.80 7.28 3.09
CA GLU A 66 1.07 8.07 4.29
C GLU A 66 1.79 7.32 5.40
N VAL A 67 1.40 6.08 5.70
CA VAL A 67 1.99 5.34 6.83
C VAL A 67 3.35 4.75 6.52
N LYS A 68 3.64 4.45 5.25
CA LYS A 68 4.82 3.67 4.87
C LYS A 68 5.66 4.35 3.79
N VAL A 69 5.09 4.62 2.61
CA VAL A 69 5.86 5.15 1.46
C VAL A 69 6.47 6.52 1.78
N ASN A 70 5.75 7.35 2.52
CA ASN A 70 6.22 8.68 2.89
C ASN A 70 7.44 8.69 3.79
N ASN A 71 7.69 7.59 4.50
CA ASN A 71 8.78 7.43 5.45
C ASN A 71 10.00 6.72 4.84
N PHE A 72 10.01 6.46 3.52
CA PHE A 72 11.21 5.93 2.86
C PHE A 72 12.36 6.92 2.93
N SER A 73 13.54 6.42 3.28
CA SER A 73 14.76 7.22 3.32
C SER A 73 15.22 7.59 1.91
N ALA A 74 16.08 8.61 1.79
CA ALA A 74 16.70 8.95 0.51
C ALA A 74 17.45 7.76 -0.11
N THR A 75 18.14 6.95 0.71
CA THR A 75 18.85 5.75 0.25
C THR A 75 17.92 4.67 -0.29
N GLN A 76 16.74 4.51 0.32
CA GLN A 76 15.71 3.56 -0.14
C GLN A 76 15.06 4.03 -1.45
N LEU A 77 14.81 5.33 -1.60
CA LEU A 77 14.21 5.90 -2.80
C LEU A 77 15.11 5.80 -4.03
N THR A 78 16.43 5.66 -3.85
CA THR A 78 17.38 5.46 -4.96
C THR A 78 17.81 4.01 -5.15
N ASP A 79 17.30 3.08 -4.33
CA ASP A 79 17.55 1.64 -4.47
C ASP A 79 16.47 1.01 -5.37
N VAL A 80 16.88 0.58 -6.56
CA VAL A 80 16.01 -0.04 -7.56
C VAL A 80 15.33 -1.30 -7.05
N SER A 81 16.04 -2.14 -6.30
CA SER A 81 15.47 -3.39 -5.78
C SER A 81 14.42 -3.09 -4.72
N PHE A 82 14.72 -2.16 -3.81
CA PHE A 82 13.79 -1.74 -2.78
C PHE A 82 12.51 -1.14 -3.40
N VAL A 83 12.64 -0.23 -4.36
CA VAL A 83 11.51 0.41 -5.03
C VAL A 83 10.69 -0.61 -5.83
N ALA A 84 11.34 -1.52 -6.57
CA ALA A 84 10.65 -2.59 -7.29
C ALA A 84 9.84 -3.48 -6.34
N ASP A 85 10.43 -3.92 -5.23
CA ASP A 85 9.75 -4.78 -4.25
C ASP A 85 8.51 -4.10 -3.66
N TRP A 86 8.50 -2.78 -3.53
CA TRP A 86 7.35 -2.01 -3.05
C TRP A 86 6.33 -1.76 -4.16
N PHE A 87 6.70 -1.13 -5.27
CA PHE A 87 5.76 -0.66 -6.27
C PHE A 87 5.32 -1.76 -7.24
N GLN A 88 6.25 -2.59 -7.70
CA GLN A 88 5.96 -3.70 -8.61
C GLN A 88 5.60 -5.00 -7.87
N GLY A 89 5.96 -5.10 -6.58
CA GLY A 89 5.57 -6.18 -5.69
C GLY A 89 4.33 -5.84 -4.87
N ARG A 90 4.54 -5.25 -3.69
CA ARG A 90 3.52 -5.09 -2.63
C ARG A 90 2.32 -4.22 -3.03
N LEU A 91 2.57 -3.10 -3.72
CA LEU A 91 1.57 -2.09 -4.04
C LEU A 91 0.91 -2.29 -5.40
N ARG A 92 1.48 -3.14 -6.26
CA ARG A 92 1.01 -3.38 -7.62
C ARG A 92 -0.51 -3.60 -7.73
N PRO A 93 -1.16 -4.37 -6.85
CA PRO A 93 -2.62 -4.51 -6.84
C PRO A 93 -3.42 -3.21 -6.72
N PHE A 94 -2.88 -2.20 -6.04
CA PHE A 94 -3.56 -0.96 -5.70
C PHE A 94 -3.32 0.13 -6.73
N LEU A 95 -2.19 0.09 -7.44
CA LEU A 95 -1.76 1.13 -8.39
C LEU A 95 -2.80 1.52 -9.45
N PRO A 96 -3.65 0.61 -9.98
CA PRO A 96 -4.68 1.02 -10.93
C PRO A 96 -5.71 2.02 -10.36
N ALA A 97 -5.84 2.12 -9.03
CA ALA A 97 -6.69 3.10 -8.35
C ALA A 97 -5.90 4.26 -7.71
N ALA A 98 -4.67 4.52 -8.14
CA ALA A 98 -3.87 5.61 -7.61
C ALA A 98 -4.61 6.95 -7.68
N SER A 99 -4.78 7.59 -6.52
CA SER A 99 -5.43 8.90 -6.43
C SER A 99 -4.49 10.00 -6.92
N ARG A 100 -5.05 11.18 -7.23
CA ARG A 100 -4.25 12.36 -7.54
C ARG A 100 -3.34 12.73 -6.37
N ASP A 101 -3.82 12.59 -5.14
CA ASP A 101 -3.08 12.99 -3.95
C ASP A 101 -1.88 12.07 -3.71
N PHE A 102 -2.07 10.76 -3.89
CA PHE A 102 -0.99 9.78 -3.84
C PHE A 102 0.08 10.08 -4.91
N LEU A 103 -0.32 10.30 -6.17
CA LEU A 103 0.61 10.60 -7.25
C LEU A 103 1.34 11.94 -7.05
N SER A 104 0.63 12.96 -6.56
CA SER A 104 1.23 14.25 -6.21
C SER A 104 2.28 14.08 -5.11
N CYS A 105 1.96 13.31 -4.08
CA CYS A 105 2.89 13.01 -3.00
C CYS A 105 4.13 12.26 -3.50
N LEU A 106 3.94 11.23 -4.34
CA LEU A 106 5.04 10.50 -4.97
C LEU A 106 5.94 11.40 -5.81
N SER A 107 5.35 12.31 -6.60
CA SER A 107 6.12 13.22 -7.48
C SER A 107 7.05 14.16 -6.70
N SER A 108 6.77 14.40 -5.42
CA SER A 108 7.61 15.23 -4.54
C SER A 108 8.79 14.46 -3.92
N LYS A 109 8.89 13.14 -4.13
CA LYS A 109 9.97 12.30 -3.59
C LYS A 109 11.20 12.32 -4.49
N ASN A 110 12.37 12.20 -3.87
CA ASN A 110 13.66 12.17 -4.56
C ASN A 110 13.98 10.78 -5.11
N PHE A 111 13.19 10.29 -6.08
CA PHE A 111 13.55 9.12 -6.87
C PHE A 111 14.73 9.46 -7.80
N SER A 112 15.61 8.48 -8.06
CA SER A 112 16.54 8.58 -9.18
C SER A 112 15.78 8.34 -10.50
N CYS A 113 16.40 8.64 -11.64
CA CYS A 113 15.80 8.32 -12.93
C CYS A 113 15.46 6.83 -13.05
N ASP A 114 16.35 5.96 -12.57
CA ASP A 114 16.17 4.50 -12.65
C ASP A 114 15.04 4.03 -11.74
N THR A 115 14.96 4.55 -10.50
CA THR A 115 13.88 4.16 -9.59
C THR A 115 12.54 4.75 -9.99
N TYR A 116 12.50 5.93 -10.60
CA TYR A 116 11.28 6.53 -11.12
C TYR A 116 10.66 5.70 -12.26
N GLN A 117 11.47 5.08 -13.12
CA GLN A 117 10.97 4.22 -14.20
C GLN A 117 10.34 2.91 -13.70
N VAL A 118 10.66 2.52 -12.47
CA VAL A 118 10.15 1.30 -11.84
C VAL A 118 8.82 1.55 -11.13
N VAL A 119 8.51 2.80 -10.76
CA VAL A 119 7.23 3.19 -10.15
C VAL A 119 6.14 3.24 -11.21
#